data_AF-A0A935Z364-F1
#
_entry.id   AF-A0A935Z364-F1
#
_cell.length_a   1.000
_cell.length_b   1.000
_cell.length_c   1.000
_cell.angle_alpha   90.00
_cell.angle_beta   90.00
_cell.angle_gamma   90.00
#
_symmetry.space_group_name_H-M   'P 1'
#
loop_
_entity.id
_entity.type
_entity.pdbx_description
1 polymer ?
#
loop_
_entity_poly.entity_id
_entity_poly.type
_entity_poly.pdbx_seq_one_letter_code
_entity_poly.pdbx_strand_id
1 'polypeptide(L)'
;MRPTPRPERSTAILGAAVLLTALFGGCSLDPVANGAIKALGDEDPNIPRGPYHRQGQPCNLCHSDSGPASDKKFAVAGTVFVDPFGRRGSKNTWVRVRDATGNTVCKTTNCKGNFFFFDEDFTPAGQFQGKAGPAFPLLVSVQRPLPGDPVGKTRAMSSHIGREGACAGCHRPALPDAQNRPQIASFDTPGVVRLYETEEEANKAIPFDPNEICPPNEPEVLIPCPETPL
;
A
#
# COMPACT_ATOMS: atom_id res chain seq x y z
N MET A 1 57.48 71.15 19.08
CA MET A 1 56.73 70.32 18.11
C MET A 1 55.82 69.39 18.88
N ARG A 2 54.49 69.61 18.85
CA ARG A 2 53.50 68.74 19.50
C ARG A 2 53.22 67.53 18.60
N PRO A 3 53.27 66.29 19.12
CA PRO A 3 52.82 65.12 18.37
C PRO A 3 51.28 65.09 18.27
N THR A 4 50.78 64.87 17.07
CA THR A 4 49.36 64.65 16.75
C THR A 4 48.89 63.26 17.20
N PRO A 5 47.66 63.10 17.71
CA PRO A 5 47.12 61.79 18.10
C PRO A 5 46.77 60.93 16.88
N ARG A 6 47.06 59.62 16.97
CA ARG A 6 46.61 58.60 15.99
C ARG A 6 45.13 58.28 16.22
N PRO A 7 44.34 58.09 15.16
CA PRO A 7 42.95 57.63 15.27
C PRO A 7 42.89 56.13 15.60
N GLU A 8 42.13 55.80 16.65
CA GLU A 8 41.69 54.45 16.94
C GLU A 8 40.75 53.96 15.82
N ARG A 9 41.07 52.80 15.24
CA ARG A 9 40.14 52.08 14.36
C ARG A 9 39.66 50.83 15.08
N SER A 10 38.47 50.97 15.66
CA SER A 10 37.54 49.88 15.93
C SER A 10 37.15 49.17 14.64
N THR A 11 36.67 47.92 14.81
CA THR A 11 36.17 46.93 13.82
C THR A 11 37.29 46.06 13.21
N ALA A 12 37.21 44.73 13.19
CA ALA A 12 36.04 43.87 13.19
C ALA A 12 36.32 42.52 13.89
N ILE A 13 35.33 42.07 14.67
CA ILE A 13 35.18 40.69 15.11
C ILE A 13 34.82 39.86 13.87
N LEU A 14 35.76 39.08 13.34
CA LEU A 14 35.48 38.07 12.32
C LEU A 14 36.42 36.88 12.52
N GLY A 15 35.88 35.79 13.03
CA GLY A 15 36.65 34.55 13.16
C GLY A 15 36.01 33.48 14.03
N ALA A 16 34.68 33.34 14.02
CA ALA A 16 34.01 32.23 14.68
C ALA A 16 32.87 31.72 13.79
N ALA A 17 33.18 30.82 12.87
CA ALA A 17 32.22 29.93 12.22
C ALA A 17 32.96 28.78 11.53
N VAL A 18 33.54 27.89 12.34
CA VAL A 18 34.02 26.58 11.86
C VAL A 18 33.17 25.53 12.56
N LEU A 19 32.66 24.57 11.77
CA LEU A 19 32.09 23.27 12.16
C LEU A 19 30.72 23.28 12.87
N LEU A 20 29.61 23.32 12.12
CA LEU A 20 28.42 22.51 12.44
C LEU A 20 27.38 22.42 11.30
N THR A 21 27.73 21.84 10.15
CA THR A 21 26.74 21.55 9.07
C THR A 21 26.94 20.17 8.46
N ALA A 22 26.98 19.12 9.29
CA ALA A 22 27.05 17.74 8.81
C ALA A 22 26.24 16.75 9.67
N LEU A 23 25.04 17.13 10.14
CA LEU A 23 24.20 16.24 10.98
C LEU A 23 22.74 16.08 10.52
N PHE A 24 22.39 16.44 9.28
CA PHE A 24 21.00 16.29 8.78
C PHE A 24 20.84 15.31 7.60
N GLY A 25 21.78 14.37 7.39
CA GLY A 25 21.74 13.39 6.29
C GLY A 25 21.39 11.94 6.67
N GLY A 26 20.88 11.69 7.88
CA GLY A 26 20.81 10.33 8.45
C GLY A 26 19.53 9.53 8.19
N CYS A 27 18.46 10.10 7.63
CA CYS A 27 17.14 9.45 7.62
C CYS A 27 16.67 8.99 6.24
N SER A 28 17.58 8.54 5.37
CA SER A 28 17.24 7.92 4.07
C SER A 28 18.27 6.87 3.62
N LEU A 29 18.95 6.22 4.57
CA LEU A 29 20.14 5.41 4.31
C LEU A 29 19.87 3.90 4.18
N ASP A 30 18.64 3.45 3.95
CA ASP A 30 18.39 2.05 3.59
C ASP A 30 18.46 1.88 2.06
N PRO A 31 19.61 1.48 1.49
CA PRO A 31 19.75 1.30 0.05
C PRO A 31 18.87 0.17 -0.49
N VAL A 32 18.47 -0.79 0.34
CA VAL A 32 17.60 -1.91 -0.08
C VAL A 32 16.17 -1.39 -0.24
N ALA A 33 15.64 -0.70 0.78
CA ALA A 33 14.31 -0.10 0.69
C ALA A 33 14.24 0.95 -0.43
N ASN A 34 15.22 1.85 -0.52
CA ASN A 34 15.27 2.87 -1.57
C ASN A 34 15.40 2.24 -2.96
N GLY A 35 16.20 1.18 -3.10
CA GLY A 35 16.33 0.44 -4.35
C GLY A 35 15.01 -0.22 -4.77
N ALA A 36 14.29 -0.82 -3.82
CA ALA A 36 12.98 -1.43 -4.05
C ALA A 36 11.92 -0.39 -4.44
N ILE A 37 11.87 0.76 -3.76
CA ILE A 37 10.97 1.88 -4.10
C ILE A 37 11.31 2.42 -5.49
N LYS A 38 12.59 2.66 -5.80
CA LYS A 38 13.03 3.13 -7.11
C LYS A 38 12.65 2.14 -8.23
N ALA A 39 12.73 0.85 -7.96
CA ALA A 39 12.36 -0.19 -8.90
C ALA A 39 10.85 -0.20 -9.24
N LEU A 40 10.00 0.42 -8.42
CA LEU A 40 8.58 0.60 -8.75
C LEU A 40 8.33 1.60 -9.88
N GLY A 41 9.35 2.38 -10.27
CA GLY A 41 9.24 3.44 -11.26
C GLY A 41 8.47 4.66 -10.74
N ASP A 42 8.34 5.65 -11.62
CA ASP A 42 7.64 6.90 -11.32
C ASP A 42 6.13 6.67 -11.16
N GLU A 43 5.47 7.51 -10.37
CA GLU A 43 4.00 7.52 -10.29
C GLU A 43 3.41 8.06 -11.60
N ASP A 44 2.21 7.57 -11.95
CA ASP A 44 1.46 8.14 -13.07
C ASP A 44 1.10 9.60 -12.73
N PRO A 45 1.59 10.59 -13.50
CA PRO A 45 1.33 12.00 -13.21
C PRO A 45 -0.15 12.38 -13.35
N ASN A 46 -0.97 11.55 -14.00
CA ASN A 46 -2.40 11.77 -14.16
C ASN A 46 -3.23 11.21 -13.00
N ILE A 47 -2.64 10.46 -12.09
CA ILE A 47 -3.30 9.97 -10.89
C ILE A 47 -2.84 10.83 -9.72
N PRO A 48 -3.73 11.66 -9.13
CA PRO A 48 -3.38 12.42 -7.94
C PRO A 48 -2.89 11.51 -6.82
N ARG A 49 -1.92 11.99 -6.04
CA ARG A 49 -1.50 11.29 -4.82
C ARG A 49 -2.73 11.07 -3.94
N GLY A 50 -2.93 9.82 -3.54
CA GLY A 50 -4.10 9.42 -2.77
C GLY A 50 -4.35 7.91 -2.89
N PRO A 51 -5.51 7.43 -2.41
CA PRO A 51 -5.79 6.00 -2.26
C PRO A 51 -5.87 5.23 -3.59
N TYR A 52 -5.87 5.91 -4.72
CA TYR A 52 -5.97 5.32 -6.07
C TYR A 52 -4.63 5.08 -6.75
N HIS A 53 -3.54 5.62 -6.21
CA HIS A 53 -2.24 5.48 -6.85
C HIS A 53 -1.71 4.05 -6.78
N ARG A 54 -0.75 3.74 -7.66
CA ARG A 54 0.10 2.52 -7.61
C ARG A 54 -0.66 1.21 -7.41
N GLN A 55 -1.80 1.06 -8.09
CA GLN A 55 -2.55 -0.20 -8.13
C GLN A 55 -1.65 -1.39 -8.51
N GLY A 56 -1.73 -2.48 -7.74
CA GLY A 56 -0.97 -3.71 -7.93
C GLY A 56 0.48 -3.68 -7.42
N GLN A 57 0.96 -2.55 -6.88
CA GLN A 57 2.30 -2.42 -6.32
C GLN A 57 2.30 -2.62 -4.79
N PRO A 58 3.44 -2.99 -4.17
CA PRO A 58 3.53 -3.18 -2.73
C PRO A 58 3.49 -1.85 -1.97
N CYS A 59 2.30 -1.49 -1.47
CA CYS A 59 2.05 -0.22 -0.79
C CYS A 59 2.96 0.00 0.43
N ASN A 60 3.28 -1.07 1.18
CA ASN A 60 4.10 -0.98 2.39
C ASN A 60 5.56 -0.62 2.14
N LEU A 61 6.08 -0.72 0.91
CA LEU A 61 7.42 -0.18 0.61
C LEU A 61 7.48 1.32 0.86
N CYS A 62 6.40 2.03 0.51
CA CYS A 62 6.27 3.46 0.76
C CYS A 62 5.65 3.76 2.13
N HIS A 63 4.65 2.97 2.52
CA HIS A 63 3.82 3.15 3.71
C HIS A 63 4.29 2.25 4.87
N SER A 64 5.55 2.39 5.26
CA SER A 64 6.18 1.69 6.39
C SER A 64 6.96 2.67 7.27
N ASP A 65 7.52 2.19 8.38
CA ASP A 65 8.33 2.99 9.29
C ASP A 65 9.51 3.73 8.61
N SER A 66 10.11 3.11 7.60
CA SER A 66 11.27 3.64 6.87
C SER A 66 10.94 4.18 5.48
N GLY A 67 9.68 4.07 5.06
CA GLY A 67 9.25 4.50 3.73
C GLY A 67 8.96 6.01 3.64
N PRO A 68 8.94 6.58 2.42
CA PRO A 68 8.64 7.99 2.17
C PRO A 68 7.25 8.47 2.64
N ALA A 69 6.32 7.55 2.93
CA ALA A 69 4.99 7.82 3.46
C ALA A 69 4.82 7.27 4.89
N SER A 70 5.87 7.36 5.70
CA SER A 70 5.91 6.86 7.08
C SER A 70 4.92 7.55 8.03
N ASP A 71 4.30 8.66 7.63
CA ASP A 71 3.22 9.32 8.37
C ASP A 71 1.86 8.61 8.20
N LYS A 72 1.74 7.73 7.20
CA LYS A 72 0.53 6.94 6.89
C LYS A 72 0.89 5.48 6.68
N LYS A 73 1.36 4.81 7.72
CA LYS A 73 1.82 3.42 7.66
C LYS A 73 0.65 2.47 7.46
N PHE A 74 0.85 1.42 6.67
CA PHE A 74 -0.15 0.36 6.51
C PHE A 74 0.32 -0.93 7.17
N ALA A 75 -0.57 -1.51 7.97
CA ALA A 75 -0.40 -2.83 8.56
C ALA A 75 -0.57 -3.92 7.49
N VAL A 76 -1.62 -3.80 6.68
CA VAL A 76 -1.93 -4.70 5.57
C VAL A 76 -2.44 -3.89 4.39
N ALA A 77 -1.95 -4.10 3.17
CA ALA A 77 -2.42 -3.38 1.99
C ALA A 77 -2.24 -4.18 0.69
N GLY A 78 -3.03 -3.81 -0.32
CA GLY A 78 -2.91 -4.38 -1.66
C GLY A 78 -4.00 -3.95 -2.61
N THR A 79 -4.12 -4.70 -3.71
CA THR A 79 -5.14 -4.47 -4.73
C THR A 79 -5.87 -5.76 -5.10
N VAL A 80 -7.19 -5.69 -5.18
CA VAL A 80 -8.03 -6.72 -5.80
C VAL A 80 -8.37 -6.30 -7.22
N PHE A 81 -8.24 -7.22 -8.17
CA PHE A 81 -8.63 -7.07 -9.56
C PHE A 81 -9.80 -7.98 -9.90
N VAL A 82 -10.66 -7.51 -10.78
CA VAL A 82 -11.72 -8.34 -11.36
C VAL A 82 -11.10 -9.32 -12.36
N ASP A 83 -10.28 -8.81 -13.28
CA ASP A 83 -9.78 -9.57 -14.41
C ASP A 83 -8.46 -10.31 -14.10
N PRO A 84 -8.19 -11.42 -14.81
CA PRO A 84 -6.98 -12.20 -14.59
C PRO A 84 -5.70 -11.47 -15.03
N PHE A 85 -5.79 -10.34 -15.71
CA PHE A 85 -4.61 -9.61 -16.19
C PHE A 85 -4.26 -8.40 -15.33
N GLY A 86 -5.04 -8.10 -14.30
CA GLY A 86 -4.74 -7.02 -13.37
C GLY A 86 -4.88 -5.63 -14.00
N ARG A 87 -5.89 -5.42 -14.85
CA ARG A 87 -6.14 -4.11 -15.49
C ARG A 87 -7.35 -3.39 -14.91
N ARG A 88 -8.27 -4.12 -14.27
CA ARG A 88 -9.52 -3.60 -13.70
C ARG A 88 -9.56 -3.84 -12.20
N GLY A 89 -9.43 -2.76 -11.43
CA GLY A 89 -9.62 -2.81 -9.98
C GLY A 89 -11.03 -3.30 -9.64
N SER A 90 -11.14 -4.18 -8.66
CA SER A 90 -12.44 -4.65 -8.19
C SER A 90 -12.96 -3.76 -7.09
N LYS A 91 -13.78 -2.77 -7.43
CA LYS A 91 -14.48 -1.90 -6.48
C LYS A 91 -15.44 -2.67 -5.56
N ASN A 92 -15.61 -2.21 -4.32
CA ASN A 92 -16.58 -2.75 -3.35
C ASN A 92 -16.37 -4.24 -3.06
N THR A 93 -15.11 -4.69 -3.11
CA THR A 93 -14.73 -6.03 -2.68
C THR A 93 -14.42 -5.98 -1.21
N TRP A 94 -15.10 -6.80 -0.44
CA TRP A 94 -14.80 -7.00 0.97
C TRP A 94 -13.47 -7.70 1.08
N VAL A 95 -12.56 -7.13 1.85
CA VAL A 95 -11.29 -7.74 2.23
C VAL A 95 -11.37 -8.01 3.70
N ARG A 96 -11.24 -9.28 4.06
CA ARG A 96 -11.26 -9.74 5.45
C ARG A 96 -9.87 -10.21 5.83
N VAL A 97 -9.37 -9.72 6.95
CA VAL A 97 -8.12 -10.16 7.55
C VAL A 97 -8.44 -10.70 8.93
N ARG A 98 -8.09 -11.97 9.15
CA ARG A 98 -8.12 -12.59 10.48
C ARG A 98 -6.70 -12.83 10.95
N ASP A 99 -6.42 -12.39 12.17
CA ASP A 99 -5.11 -12.51 12.77
C ASP A 99 -5.01 -13.75 13.68
N ALA A 100 -3.83 -14.01 14.22
CA ALA A 100 -3.54 -15.19 15.04
C ALA A 100 -4.25 -15.19 16.40
N THR A 101 -4.74 -14.04 16.87
CA THR A 101 -5.60 -13.99 18.07
C THR A 101 -7.06 -14.35 17.75
N GLY A 102 -7.38 -14.48 16.47
CA GLY A 102 -8.74 -14.69 15.97
C GLY A 102 -9.49 -13.39 15.69
N ASN A 103 -8.88 -12.23 15.94
CA ASN A 103 -9.46 -10.93 15.61
C ASN A 103 -9.67 -10.84 14.10
N THR A 104 -10.84 -10.35 13.69
CA THR A 104 -11.21 -10.28 12.27
C THR A 104 -11.66 -8.86 11.94
N VAL A 105 -11.01 -8.26 10.95
CA VAL A 105 -11.29 -6.89 10.49
C VAL A 105 -11.64 -6.91 9.00
N CYS A 106 -12.52 -6.01 8.58
CA CYS A 106 -12.97 -5.93 7.20
C CYS A 106 -12.98 -4.49 6.67
N LYS A 107 -12.57 -4.34 5.41
CA LYS A 107 -12.70 -3.10 4.62
C LYS A 107 -13.19 -3.43 3.22
N THR A 108 -13.75 -2.45 2.52
CA THR A 108 -13.98 -2.54 1.08
C THR A 108 -12.85 -1.92 0.29
N THR A 109 -12.55 -2.52 -0.85
CA THR A 109 -11.70 -1.91 -1.87
C THR A 109 -12.37 -0.71 -2.52
N ASN A 110 -11.55 0.27 -2.89
CA ASN A 110 -12.00 1.45 -3.64
C ASN A 110 -12.16 1.18 -5.14
N CYS A 111 -12.50 2.19 -5.93
CA CYS A 111 -12.68 2.08 -7.39
C CYS A 111 -11.48 1.49 -8.16
N LYS A 112 -10.24 1.67 -7.68
CA LYS A 112 -9.04 1.04 -8.25
C LYS A 112 -8.73 -0.29 -7.57
N GLY A 113 -9.67 -0.87 -6.84
CA GLY A 113 -9.46 -2.15 -6.16
C GLY A 113 -8.46 -2.09 -5.01
N ASN A 114 -7.93 -0.90 -4.66
CA ASN A 114 -6.96 -0.76 -3.58
C ASN A 114 -7.66 -0.86 -2.23
N PHE A 115 -6.98 -1.44 -1.26
CA PHE A 115 -7.37 -1.46 0.15
C PHE A 115 -6.14 -1.35 1.03
N PHE A 116 -6.32 -0.89 2.24
CA PHE A 116 -5.27 -0.82 3.24
C PHE A 116 -5.86 -0.72 4.65
N PHE A 117 -5.19 -1.37 5.60
CA PHE A 117 -5.50 -1.39 7.01
C PHE A 117 -4.39 -0.66 7.76
N PHE A 118 -4.76 0.10 8.78
CA PHE A 118 -3.83 0.70 9.73
C PHE A 118 -3.62 -0.26 10.91
N ASP A 119 -2.57 -0.02 11.71
CA ASP A 119 -2.31 -0.84 12.90
C ASP A 119 -3.46 -0.75 13.90
N GLU A 120 -4.09 0.43 14.00
CA GLU A 120 -5.20 0.70 14.90
C GLU A 120 -6.45 -0.12 14.55
N ASP A 121 -6.63 -0.50 13.28
CA ASP A 121 -7.77 -1.30 12.82
C ASP A 121 -7.81 -2.66 13.52
N PHE A 122 -6.65 -3.17 13.98
CA PHE A 122 -6.53 -4.47 14.65
C PHE A 122 -6.61 -4.36 16.18
N THR A 123 -6.68 -3.17 16.74
CA THR A 123 -6.69 -3.00 18.20
C THR A 123 -8.08 -3.27 18.82
N PRO A 124 -8.16 -3.68 20.11
CA PRO A 124 -7.06 -4.01 21.01
C PRO A 124 -6.57 -5.47 20.88
N ALA A 125 -7.30 -6.31 20.14
CA ALA A 125 -7.09 -7.75 20.11
C ALA A 125 -5.82 -8.14 19.35
N GLY A 126 -5.60 -7.54 18.19
CA GLY A 126 -4.35 -7.65 17.46
C GLY A 126 -3.26 -6.87 18.16
N GLN A 127 -2.22 -7.60 18.56
CA GLN A 127 -0.95 -7.02 18.96
C GLN A 127 0.19 -7.89 18.45
N PHE A 128 1.15 -7.26 17.79
CA PHE A 128 2.39 -7.91 17.41
C PHE A 128 3.53 -7.40 18.28
N GLN A 129 4.14 -8.29 19.05
CA GLN A 129 5.23 -7.96 19.98
C GLN A 129 4.87 -6.82 20.96
N GLY A 130 3.62 -6.78 21.43
CA GLY A 130 3.13 -5.78 22.37
C GLY A 130 2.89 -4.39 21.77
N LYS A 131 2.88 -4.26 20.44
CA LYS A 131 2.51 -3.04 19.73
C LYS A 131 1.18 -3.23 18.99
N ALA A 132 0.48 -2.13 18.73
CA ALA A 132 -0.69 -2.12 17.85
C ALA A 132 -0.33 -2.71 16.48
N GLY A 133 -1.30 -3.37 15.87
CA GLY A 133 -1.12 -4.07 14.60
C GLY A 133 -1.56 -5.53 14.69
N PRO A 134 -1.70 -6.21 13.54
CA PRO A 134 -2.23 -7.56 13.49
C PRO A 134 -1.28 -8.58 14.12
N ALA A 135 -1.81 -9.53 14.88
CA ALA A 135 -1.00 -10.66 15.35
C ALA A 135 -0.78 -11.66 14.22
N PHE A 136 0.46 -11.91 13.83
CA PHE A 136 0.78 -12.87 12.78
C PHE A 136 0.77 -14.34 13.27
N PRO A 137 0.44 -15.32 12.41
CA PRO A 137 0.11 -15.19 10.98
C PRO A 137 -1.29 -14.65 10.67
N LEU A 138 -1.49 -14.17 9.44
CA LEU A 138 -2.80 -13.72 8.94
C LEU A 138 -3.44 -14.74 8.00
N LEU A 139 -4.77 -14.80 8.07
CA LEU A 139 -5.64 -15.41 7.07
C LEU A 139 -6.41 -14.29 6.37
N VAL A 140 -6.46 -14.35 5.04
CA VAL A 140 -7.11 -13.30 4.23
C VAL A 140 -8.09 -13.94 3.26
N SER A 141 -9.27 -13.35 3.16
CA SER A 141 -10.20 -13.62 2.07
C SER A 141 -10.73 -12.34 1.48
N VAL A 142 -11.20 -12.45 0.25
CA VAL A 142 -11.92 -11.39 -0.45
C VAL A 142 -13.27 -11.90 -0.92
N GLN A 143 -14.28 -11.05 -0.86
CA GLN A 143 -15.64 -11.35 -1.28
C GLN A 143 -16.21 -10.17 -2.06
N ARG A 144 -16.57 -10.40 -3.32
CA ARG A 144 -17.18 -9.40 -4.18
C ARG A 144 -18.67 -9.70 -4.33
N PRO A 145 -19.55 -9.01 -3.59
CA PRO A 145 -21.00 -9.12 -3.79
C PRO A 145 -21.33 -8.68 -5.22
N LEU A 146 -22.34 -9.29 -5.84
CA LEU A 146 -22.82 -8.96 -7.18
C LEU A 146 -24.30 -8.55 -7.15
N PRO A 147 -24.79 -7.80 -8.14
CA PRO A 147 -26.22 -7.53 -8.25
C PRO A 147 -27.03 -8.83 -8.28
N GLY A 148 -27.95 -9.01 -7.32
CA GLY A 148 -28.75 -10.23 -7.18
C GLY A 148 -28.05 -11.42 -6.53
N ASP A 149 -26.76 -11.30 -6.20
CA ASP A 149 -25.99 -12.32 -5.47
C ASP A 149 -25.12 -11.62 -4.39
N PRO A 150 -25.65 -11.43 -3.17
CA PRO A 150 -24.95 -10.72 -2.11
C PRO A 150 -23.72 -11.49 -1.58
N VAL A 151 -23.62 -12.79 -1.85
CA VAL A 151 -22.41 -13.57 -1.54
C VAL A 151 -21.37 -13.32 -2.63
N GLY A 152 -21.77 -13.43 -3.89
CA GLY A 152 -20.96 -13.15 -5.06
C GLY A 152 -19.69 -14.00 -5.15
N LYS A 153 -18.63 -13.43 -5.72
CA LYS A 153 -17.37 -14.15 -5.95
C LYS A 153 -16.45 -14.04 -4.75
N THR A 154 -16.05 -15.17 -4.19
CA THR A 154 -15.13 -15.25 -3.04
C THR A 154 -13.80 -15.88 -3.45
N ARG A 155 -12.71 -15.41 -2.86
CA ARG A 155 -11.42 -16.12 -2.81
C ARG A 155 -10.83 -16.04 -1.41
N ALA A 156 -10.33 -17.16 -0.92
CA ALA A 156 -9.55 -17.22 0.30
C ALA A 156 -8.12 -17.62 -0.03
N MET A 157 -7.17 -17.04 0.69
CA MET A 157 -5.79 -17.49 0.58
C MET A 157 -5.62 -18.84 1.27
N SER A 158 -4.95 -19.76 0.57
CA SER A 158 -4.63 -21.09 1.09
C SER A 158 -3.51 -21.07 2.13
N SER A 159 -2.57 -20.12 2.01
CA SER A 159 -1.40 -19.99 2.89
C SER A 159 -1.58 -18.90 3.95
N HIS A 160 -1.02 -19.16 5.13
CA HIS A 160 -0.81 -18.17 6.17
C HIS A 160 0.16 -17.07 5.72
N ILE A 161 -0.18 -15.81 5.96
CA ILE A 161 0.74 -14.69 5.77
C ILE A 161 1.59 -14.58 7.04
N GLY A 162 2.91 -14.70 6.89
CA GLY A 162 3.88 -14.38 7.93
C GLY A 162 3.97 -12.87 8.15
N ARG A 163 5.15 -12.31 8.38
CA ARG A 163 5.33 -10.88 8.73
C ARG A 163 5.35 -9.94 7.52
N GLU A 164 4.50 -10.19 6.53
CA GLU A 164 4.40 -9.38 5.32
C GLU A 164 3.04 -8.67 5.29
N GLY A 165 3.07 -7.34 5.24
CA GLY A 165 1.87 -6.50 5.24
C GLY A 165 1.39 -6.16 3.83
N ALA A 166 2.27 -6.12 2.83
CA ALA A 166 1.82 -5.97 1.46
C ALA A 166 1.59 -7.33 0.86
N CYS A 167 0.39 -7.51 0.33
CA CYS A 167 0.14 -8.64 -0.50
C CYS A 167 1.22 -8.66 -1.63
N ALA A 168 1.39 -7.59 -2.43
CA ALA A 168 2.30 -7.62 -3.61
C ALA A 168 3.79 -7.96 -3.33
N GLY A 169 4.22 -8.02 -2.06
CA GLY A 169 5.52 -8.54 -1.67
C GLY A 169 5.75 -9.99 -2.10
N CYS A 170 4.77 -10.86 -1.89
CA CYS A 170 4.84 -12.25 -2.31
C CYS A 170 4.23 -12.45 -3.71
N HIS A 171 3.25 -11.64 -4.14
CA HIS A 171 2.51 -11.89 -5.39
C HIS A 171 2.49 -10.74 -6.34
N ARG A 172 3.52 -10.83 -7.16
CA ARG A 172 3.85 -9.84 -8.13
C ARG A 172 3.09 -10.19 -9.40
N PRO A 173 2.48 -9.20 -10.06
CA PRO A 173 2.06 -9.41 -11.43
C PRO A 173 3.28 -9.90 -12.22
N ALA A 174 3.08 -10.90 -13.06
CA ALA A 174 4.16 -11.37 -13.90
C ALA A 174 4.51 -10.21 -14.83
N LEU A 175 5.80 -9.89 -14.89
CA LEU A 175 6.27 -8.87 -15.81
C LEU A 175 5.83 -9.26 -17.22
N PRO A 176 5.37 -8.30 -18.05
CA PRO A 176 5.15 -8.57 -19.46
C PRO A 176 6.41 -9.23 -20.02
N ASP A 177 6.24 -10.24 -20.87
CA ASP A 177 7.42 -10.80 -21.54
C ASP A 177 8.05 -9.76 -22.48
N ALA A 178 9.17 -10.13 -23.13
CA ALA A 178 9.84 -9.24 -24.08
C ALA A 178 8.96 -8.79 -25.27
N GLN A 179 7.78 -9.39 -25.44
CA GLN A 179 6.77 -9.07 -26.44
C GLN A 179 5.55 -8.34 -25.84
N ASN A 180 5.67 -7.88 -24.59
CA ASN A 180 4.64 -7.20 -23.82
C ASN A 180 3.33 -8.02 -23.66
N ARG A 181 3.43 -9.36 -23.73
CA ARG A 181 2.26 -10.22 -23.52
C ARG A 181 1.95 -10.32 -22.03
N PRO A 182 0.66 -10.33 -21.63
CA PRO A 182 0.28 -10.53 -20.24
C PRO A 182 0.75 -11.91 -19.80
N GLN A 183 1.78 -11.96 -18.97
CA GLN A 183 2.15 -13.21 -18.33
C GLN A 183 1.12 -13.49 -17.23
N ILE A 184 0.57 -14.70 -17.27
CA ILE A 184 -0.35 -15.18 -16.25
C ILE A 184 0.52 -15.51 -15.04
N ALA A 185 0.69 -14.55 -14.12
CA ALA A 185 1.25 -14.87 -12.81
C ALA A 185 0.44 -16.02 -12.23
N SER A 186 1.13 -17.12 -11.88
CA SER A 186 0.54 -18.31 -11.31
C SER A 186 -0.41 -17.94 -10.18
N PHE A 187 -1.63 -18.44 -10.29
CA PHE A 187 -2.77 -18.06 -9.48
C PHE A 187 -2.60 -18.45 -7.99
N ASP A 188 -3.38 -17.77 -7.15
CA ASP A 188 -3.65 -18.04 -5.74
C ASP A 188 -2.54 -17.87 -4.73
N THR A 189 -1.85 -16.74 -4.81
CA THR A 189 -0.91 -16.41 -3.76
C THR A 189 -1.01 -14.85 -3.51
N PRO A 190 -0.85 -14.32 -2.26
CA PRO A 190 -1.18 -12.93 -1.81
C PRO A 190 -0.59 -11.71 -2.56
N GLY A 191 -1.26 -10.84 -3.34
CA GLY A 191 -0.54 -9.59 -3.78
C GLY A 191 -1.04 -8.78 -4.93
N VAL A 192 -1.73 -9.50 -5.76
CA VAL A 192 -2.84 -8.98 -6.50
C VAL A 192 -3.88 -10.08 -6.34
N VAL A 193 -5.08 -9.76 -5.85
CA VAL A 193 -6.12 -10.79 -5.75
C VAL A 193 -6.96 -10.70 -7.01
N ARG A 194 -6.91 -11.72 -7.87
CA ARG A 194 -7.72 -11.76 -9.10
C ARG A 194 -8.98 -12.56 -8.81
N LEU A 195 -10.15 -11.96 -8.99
CA LEU A 195 -11.40 -12.65 -8.67
C LEU A 195 -11.71 -13.75 -9.69
N TYR A 196 -11.51 -13.49 -10.98
CA TYR A 196 -11.87 -14.39 -12.07
C TYR A 196 -10.62 -14.91 -12.80
N GLU A 197 -10.74 -16.13 -13.34
CA GLU A 197 -9.67 -16.82 -14.06
C GLU A 197 -9.60 -16.36 -15.53
N THR A 198 -10.74 -15.95 -16.10
CA THR A 198 -10.83 -15.52 -17.50
C THR A 198 -11.46 -14.13 -17.62
N GLU A 199 -11.11 -13.40 -18.68
CA GLU A 199 -11.77 -12.14 -19.02
C GLU A 199 -13.26 -12.34 -19.32
N GLU A 200 -13.63 -13.46 -19.94
CA GLU A 200 -15.02 -13.75 -20.27
C GLU A 200 -15.89 -13.85 -19.01
N GLU A 201 -15.44 -14.61 -18.02
CA GLU A 201 -16.10 -14.70 -16.71
C GLU A 201 -16.16 -13.34 -16.02
N ALA A 202 -15.03 -12.62 -16.02
CA ALA A 202 -14.91 -11.29 -15.43
C ALA A 202 -15.91 -10.30 -16.04
N ASN A 203 -16.02 -10.28 -17.38
CA ASN A 203 -16.88 -9.36 -18.12
C ASN A 203 -18.36 -9.76 -18.03
N LYS A 204 -18.65 -11.06 -17.93
CA LYS A 204 -20.02 -11.54 -17.72
C LYS A 204 -20.55 -11.15 -16.33
N ALA A 205 -19.73 -11.31 -15.30
CA ALA A 205 -20.14 -11.04 -13.93
C ALA A 205 -20.08 -9.54 -13.56
N ILE A 206 -19.05 -8.85 -14.02
CA ILE A 206 -18.84 -7.42 -13.80
C ILE A 206 -18.44 -6.79 -15.14
N PRO A 207 -19.44 -6.36 -15.94
CA PRO A 207 -19.20 -5.70 -17.22
C PRO A 207 -18.20 -4.56 -17.07
N PHE A 208 -17.24 -4.49 -17.97
CA PHE A 208 -16.29 -3.38 -17.98
C PHE A 208 -16.97 -2.11 -18.47
N ASP A 209 -16.95 -1.07 -17.64
CA ASP A 209 -17.31 0.28 -18.06
C ASP A 209 -16.03 1.11 -18.26
N PRO A 210 -15.63 1.41 -19.52
CA PRO A 210 -14.47 2.24 -19.78
C PRO A 210 -14.65 3.70 -19.32
N ASN A 211 -15.89 4.10 -19.03
CA ASN A 211 -16.22 5.45 -18.54
C ASN A 211 -16.39 5.49 -17.02
N GLU A 212 -16.10 4.40 -16.28
CA GLU A 212 -16.16 4.43 -14.82
C GLU A 212 -15.10 5.40 -14.28
N ILE A 213 -15.58 6.56 -13.81
CA ILE A 213 -14.74 7.57 -13.16
C ILE A 213 -14.72 7.28 -11.66
N CYS A 214 -13.52 7.08 -11.13
CA CYS A 214 -13.27 7.03 -9.70
C CYS A 214 -13.72 8.34 -9.02
N PRO A 215 -14.63 8.30 -8.03
CA PRO A 215 -15.03 9.51 -7.33
C PRO A 215 -13.83 10.12 -6.60
N PRO A 216 -13.68 11.45 -6.54
CA PRO A 216 -12.61 12.04 -5.74
C PRO A 216 -12.84 11.71 -4.26
N ASN A 217 -11.79 11.25 -3.57
CA ASN A 217 -11.80 10.98 -2.12
C ASN A 217 -12.87 9.98 -1.65
N GLU A 218 -12.93 8.78 -2.24
CA GLU A 218 -13.77 7.70 -1.70
C GLU A 218 -13.33 7.39 -0.26
N PRO A 219 -14.22 7.55 0.74
CA PRO A 219 -13.86 7.36 2.13
C PRO A 219 -13.54 5.89 2.39
N GLU A 220 -12.53 5.64 3.19
CA GLU A 220 -12.27 4.31 3.72
C GLU A 220 -13.34 3.95 4.74
N VAL A 221 -13.99 2.81 4.53
CA VAL A 221 -15.05 2.36 5.44
C VAL A 221 -14.63 1.03 6.04
N LEU A 222 -14.32 1.06 7.33
CA LEU A 222 -14.39 -0.14 8.15
C LEU A 222 -15.84 -0.58 8.21
N ILE A 223 -16.09 -1.83 7.85
CA ILE A 223 -17.43 -2.39 7.73
C ILE A 223 -17.54 -3.62 8.63
N PRO A 224 -18.71 -3.88 9.23
CA PRO A 224 -18.94 -5.10 9.97
C PRO A 224 -18.69 -6.29 9.05
N CYS A 225 -17.78 -7.19 9.41
CA CYS A 225 -17.47 -8.34 8.58
C CYS A 225 -18.74 -9.14 8.28
N PRO A 226 -18.98 -9.54 7.01
CA PRO A 226 -20.13 -10.35 6.66
C PRO A 226 -19.96 -11.72 7.32
N GLU A 227 -21.06 -12.41 7.65
CA GLU A 227 -21.01 -13.66 8.42
C GLU A 227 -20.40 -14.85 7.66
N THR A 228 -20.07 -14.70 6.38
CA THR A 228 -19.45 -15.76 5.56
C THR A 228 -18.16 -16.23 6.24
N PRO A 229 -17.93 -17.53 6.53
CA PRO A 229 -16.69 -18.00 7.15
C PRO A 229 -15.46 -17.75 6.26
N LEU A 230 -14.27 -17.71 6.88
CA LEU A 230 -12.97 -17.79 6.20
C LEU A 230 -12.65 -19.22 5.78
#